data_AF-A0A7I7XHA4-F1
#
_entry.id   AF-A0A7I7XHA4-F1
#
_cell.length_a   1.000
_cell.length_b   1.000
_cell.length_c   1.000
_cell.angle_alpha   90.00
_cell.angle_beta   90.00
_cell.angle_gamma   90.00
#
_symmetry.space_group_name_H-M   'P 1'
#
loop_
_entity.id
_entity.type
_entity.pdbx_description
1 polymer ?
#
loop_
_entity_poly.entity_id
_entity_poly.type
_entity_poly.pdbx_seq_one_letter_code
_entity_poly.pdbx_strand_id
1 'polypeptide(L)'
;MRSPRLARLTVAAAAALAVTVAPMAMLVSTSASAQASGCYGGVTVLNPYASSCSIPGPVNRVRGSAPDANAIIACRHHPGCLAAYINGP
;
A
#
# COMPACT_ATOMS: atom_id res chain seq x y z
N MET A 1 47.51 33.75 6.23
CA MET A 1 47.37 33.26 4.84
C MET A 1 46.27 32.19 4.81
N ARG A 2 45.04 32.53 4.44
CA ARG A 2 43.95 31.53 4.27
C ARG A 2 44.11 30.89 2.90
N SER A 3 44.46 29.61 2.88
CA SER A 3 44.85 28.89 1.67
C SER A 3 43.63 28.57 0.80
N PRO A 4 43.58 29.01 -0.49
CA PRO A 4 42.43 28.78 -1.37
C PRO A 4 42.19 27.30 -1.69
N ARG A 5 43.17 26.44 -1.41
CA ARG A 5 43.08 24.98 -1.57
C ARG A 5 42.18 24.32 -0.53
N LEU A 6 42.19 24.81 0.72
CA LEU A 6 41.30 24.30 1.77
C LEU A 6 39.84 24.66 1.48
N ALA A 7 39.58 25.87 1.00
CA ALA A 7 38.23 26.29 0.62
C ALA A 7 37.66 25.46 -0.55
N ARG A 8 38.49 25.05 -1.51
CA ARG A 8 38.07 24.19 -2.62
C ARG A 8 37.75 22.76 -2.17
N LEU A 9 38.53 22.22 -1.23
CA LEU A 9 38.30 20.89 -0.68
C LEU A 9 37.00 20.82 0.13
N THR A 10 36.68 21.85 0.91
CA THR A 10 35.42 21.90 1.69
C THR A 10 34.19 21.97 0.78
N VAL A 11 34.26 22.73 -0.33
CA VAL A 11 33.15 22.83 -1.29
C VAL A 11 32.94 21.50 -2.04
N ALA A 12 34.03 20.83 -2.43
CA ALA A 12 33.93 19.53 -3.11
C ALA A 12 33.32 18.46 -2.21
N ALA A 13 33.70 18.41 -0.92
CA ALA A 13 33.13 17.47 0.05
C ALA A 13 31.63 17.71 0.28
N ALA A 14 31.21 18.97 0.39
CA ALA A 14 29.80 19.33 0.54
C ALA A 14 28.96 18.94 -0.70
N ALA A 15 29.50 19.15 -1.90
CA ALA A 15 28.83 18.77 -3.14
C ALA A 15 28.66 17.25 -3.27
N ALA A 16 29.68 16.47 -2.90
CA ALA A 16 29.60 15.00 -2.93
C ALA A 16 28.51 14.44 -2.00
N LEU A 17 28.39 15.00 -0.79
CA LEU A 17 27.35 14.62 0.17
C LEU A 17 25.94 14.95 -0.34
N ALA A 18 25.77 16.11 -1.00
CA ALA A 18 24.47 16.50 -1.56
C ALA A 18 24.00 15.54 -2.66
N VAL A 19 24.92 15.08 -3.53
CA VAL A 19 24.60 14.14 -4.61
C VAL A 19 24.17 12.77 -4.08
N THR A 20 24.74 12.30 -2.98
CA THR A 20 24.39 10.98 -2.41
C THR A 20 23.07 10.97 -1.63
N VAL A 21 22.69 12.10 -1.02
CA VAL A 21 21.49 12.17 -0.15
C VAL A 21 20.23 12.56 -0.92
N ALA A 22 20.36 13.33 -2.02
CA ALA A 22 19.24 13.76 -2.86
C ALA A 22 18.28 12.63 -3.34
N PRO A 23 18.74 11.45 -3.82
CA PRO A 23 17.82 10.43 -4.32
C PRO A 23 16.94 9.81 -3.23
N MET A 24 17.39 9.80 -1.96
CA MET A 24 16.59 9.25 -0.85
C MET A 24 15.41 10.15 -0.45
N ALA A 25 15.50 11.46 -0.70
CA ALA A 25 14.41 12.39 -0.41
C ALA A 25 13.24 12.25 -1.39
N MET A 26 13.49 11.78 -2.62
CA MET A 26 12.43 11.59 -3.62
C MET A 26 11.62 10.29 -3.40
N LEU A 27 12.18 9.30 -2.71
CA LEU A 27 11.49 8.04 -2.39
C LEU A 27 10.46 8.17 -1.26
N VAL A 28 10.57 9.19 -0.40
CA VAL A 28 9.70 9.37 0.78
C VAL A 28 8.35 9.99 0.44
N SER A 29 8.18 10.57 -0.76
CA SER A 29 6.95 11.30 -1.13
C SER A 29 5.79 10.43 -1.64
N THR A 30 5.91 9.09 -1.63
CA THR A 30 4.84 8.19 -2.08
C THR A 30 4.34 7.30 -0.93
N SER A 31 3.40 7.78 -0.13
CA SER A 31 2.52 6.91 0.70
C SER A 31 1.52 7.63 1.62
N ALA A 32 1.54 8.96 1.73
CA ALA A 32 0.78 9.66 2.78
C ALA A 32 -0.71 9.95 2.47
N SER A 33 -1.31 9.46 1.39
CA SER A 33 -2.71 9.80 1.03
C SER A 33 -3.68 8.63 0.83
N ALA A 34 -3.26 7.37 1.02
CA ALA A 34 -4.14 6.20 0.81
C ALA A 34 -4.81 5.65 2.08
N GLN A 35 -4.79 6.37 3.22
CA GLN A 35 -5.16 5.83 4.54
C GLN A 35 -6.51 6.33 5.07
N ALA A 36 -7.31 7.05 4.26
CA ALA A 36 -8.60 7.58 4.71
C ALA A 36 -9.80 6.63 4.50
N SER A 37 -9.64 5.55 3.73
CA SER A 37 -10.60 4.46 3.62
C SER A 37 -9.99 3.22 4.23
N GLY A 38 -10.71 2.45 5.04
CA GLY A 38 -10.26 1.13 5.53
C GLY A 38 -10.03 0.07 4.43
N CYS A 39 -9.87 0.49 3.18
CA CYS A 39 -9.54 -0.30 2.01
C CYS A 39 -8.39 0.36 1.23
N TYR A 40 -7.58 -0.44 0.56
CA TYR A 40 -6.47 0.00 -0.27
C TYR A 40 -6.90 0.13 -1.75
N GLY A 41 -6.39 1.16 -2.44
CA GLY A 41 -6.62 1.34 -3.87
C GLY A 41 -5.64 0.49 -4.69
N GLY A 42 -6.02 -0.74 -5.03
CA GLY A 42 -5.24 -1.60 -5.94
C GLY A 42 -5.15 -3.07 -5.53
N VAL A 43 -4.16 -3.76 -6.07
CA VAL A 43 -3.83 -5.17 -5.76
C VAL A 43 -2.77 -5.24 -4.67
N THR A 44 -2.99 -6.09 -3.66
CA THR A 44 -2.02 -6.34 -2.59
C THR A 44 -1.42 -7.73 -2.77
N VAL A 45 -0.12 -7.81 -3.06
CA VAL A 45 0.55 -9.10 -3.35
C VAL A 45 0.80 -9.93 -2.09
N LEU A 46 1.07 -9.28 -0.96
CA LEU A 46 1.51 -9.94 0.27
C LEU A 46 0.41 -10.17 1.31
N ASN A 47 -0.81 -9.68 1.05
CA ASN A 47 -1.95 -9.84 1.95
C ASN A 47 -3.26 -9.91 1.15
N PRO A 48 -3.73 -11.12 0.80
CA PRO A 48 -4.98 -11.29 0.06
C PRO A 48 -6.22 -10.93 0.89
N TYR A 49 -6.08 -10.76 2.21
CA TYR A 49 -7.16 -10.37 3.10
C TYR A 49 -7.27 -8.85 3.28
N ALA A 50 -6.43 -8.07 2.60
CA ALA A 50 -6.55 -6.62 2.60
C ALA A 50 -7.80 -6.21 1.80
N SER A 51 -8.69 -5.45 2.42
CA SER A 51 -9.84 -4.87 1.71
C SER A 51 -9.36 -3.96 0.58
N SER A 52 -9.82 -4.21 -0.64
CA SER A 52 -9.51 -3.36 -1.79
C SER A 52 -10.71 -2.51 -2.15
N CYS A 53 -10.51 -1.21 -2.37
CA CYS A 53 -11.59 -0.32 -2.81
C CYS A 53 -12.00 -0.56 -4.27
N SER A 54 -11.21 -1.36 -5.01
CA SER A 54 -11.42 -1.64 -6.43
C SER A 54 -12.16 -2.94 -6.70
N ILE A 55 -12.48 -3.73 -5.67
CA ILE A 55 -13.23 -4.98 -5.84
C ILE A 55 -14.72 -4.69 -5.64
N PRO A 56 -15.53 -4.61 -6.72
CA PRO A 56 -16.98 -4.52 -6.58
C PRO A 56 -17.52 -5.82 -5.99
N GLY A 57 -18.51 -5.71 -5.10
CA GLY A 57 -19.29 -6.86 -4.66
C GLY A 57 -20.10 -7.48 -5.82
N PRO A 58 -20.61 -8.71 -5.65
CA PRO A 58 -21.40 -9.37 -6.68
C PRO A 58 -22.69 -8.57 -6.93
N VAL A 59 -22.93 -8.21 -8.20
CA VAL A 59 -24.10 -7.43 -8.61
C VAL A 59 -25.39 -8.23 -8.41
N ASN A 60 -25.32 -9.54 -8.67
CA ASN A 60 -26.38 -10.50 -8.42
C ASN A 60 -25.78 -11.69 -7.69
N ARG A 61 -26.30 -11.97 -6.50
CA ARG A 61 -25.90 -13.11 -5.70
C ARG A 61 -26.89 -14.25 -5.92
N VAL A 62 -26.41 -15.40 -6.38
CA VAL A 62 -27.22 -16.62 -6.52
C VAL A 62 -26.92 -17.53 -5.34
N ARG A 63 -27.95 -18.07 -4.69
CA ARG A 63 -27.76 -19.01 -3.59
C ARG A 63 -26.93 -20.22 -4.04
N GLY A 64 -25.92 -20.58 -3.26
CA GLY A 64 -24.97 -21.65 -3.63
C GLY A 64 -23.85 -21.22 -4.58
N SER A 65 -23.81 -19.95 -5.03
CA SER A 65 -22.68 -19.44 -5.82
C SER A 65 -21.40 -19.40 -5.00
N ALA A 66 -20.26 -19.35 -5.70
CA ALA A 66 -18.99 -19.06 -5.05
C ALA A 66 -19.06 -17.70 -4.30
N PRO A 67 -18.46 -17.60 -3.10
CA PRO A 67 -18.35 -16.34 -2.40
C PRO A 67 -17.38 -15.40 -3.12
N ASP A 68 -17.71 -14.10 -3.16
CA ASP A 68 -16.80 -13.08 -3.64
C ASP A 68 -15.67 -12.78 -2.63
N ALA A 69 -14.64 -12.08 -3.08
CA ALA A 69 -13.48 -11.74 -2.26
C ALA A 69 -13.85 -10.91 -1.03
N ASN A 70 -14.84 -10.01 -1.13
CA ASN A 70 -15.22 -9.16 0.00
C ASN A 70 -15.86 -9.98 1.12
N ALA A 71 -16.67 -10.99 0.77
CA ALA A 71 -17.21 -11.94 1.73
C ALA A 71 -16.16 -12.84 2.38
N ILE A 72 -15.16 -13.29 1.61
CA ILE A 72 -14.03 -14.07 2.15
C ILE A 72 -13.24 -13.24 3.18
N ILE A 73 -13.01 -11.95 2.88
CA ILE A 73 -12.33 -11.02 3.79
C ILE A 73 -13.15 -10.79 5.05
N ALA A 74 -14.45 -10.49 4.90
CA ALA A 74 -15.35 -10.19 6.01
C ALA A 74 -15.59 -11.39 6.95
N CYS A 75 -15.66 -12.61 6.40
CA CYS A 75 -15.92 -13.82 7.16
C CYS A 75 -14.65 -14.53 7.66
N ARG A 76 -13.48 -13.89 7.59
CA ARG A 76 -12.22 -14.49 8.01
C ARG A 76 -12.31 -14.96 9.47
N HIS A 77 -11.82 -16.17 9.76
CA HIS A 77 -11.90 -16.83 11.07
C HIS A 77 -13.30 -17.20 11.57
N HIS A 78 -14.36 -16.99 10.77
CA HIS A 78 -15.74 -17.35 11.11
C HIS A 78 -16.28 -18.38 10.10
N PRO A 79 -16.06 -19.68 10.32
CA PRO A 79 -16.40 -20.72 9.34
C PRO A 79 -17.89 -20.76 8.98
N GLY A 80 -18.78 -20.44 9.93
CA GLY A 80 -20.23 -20.34 9.69
C GLY A 80 -20.66 -19.10 8.89
N CYS A 81 -19.85 -18.04 8.87
CA CYS A 81 -20.18 -16.78 8.20
C CYS A 81 -20.24 -16.96 6.68
N LEU A 82 -19.29 -17.68 6.07
CA LEU A 82 -19.32 -17.97 4.63
C LEU A 82 -20.50 -18.85 4.25
N ALA A 83 -20.84 -19.84 5.07
CA ALA A 83 -21.99 -20.70 4.83
C ALA A 83 -23.32 -19.92 4.89
N ALA A 84 -23.45 -19.02 5.89
CA ALA A 84 -24.60 -18.12 6.02
C ALA A 84 -24.65 -17.09 4.89
N TYR A 85 -23.50 -16.61 4.42
CA TYR A 85 -23.40 -15.80 3.22
C TYR A 85 -23.98 -16.61 2.06
N ILE A 86 -23.33 -17.68 1.62
CA ILE A 86 -23.69 -18.43 0.40
C ILE A 86 -25.14 -18.93 0.39
N ASN A 87 -25.69 -19.32 1.54
CA ASN A 87 -27.02 -19.92 1.67
C ASN A 87 -28.09 -18.96 2.19
N GLY A 88 -27.72 -17.74 2.58
CA GLY A 88 -28.63 -16.72 3.07
C GLY A 88 -29.54 -16.17 1.97
N PRO A 89 -30.60 -15.44 2.36
CA PRO A 89 -31.48 -14.74 1.42
C PRO A 89 -30.75 -13.67 0.60
#